data_AF-A0A257MYW0-F1
#
_entry.id   AF-A0A257MYW0-F1
#
_cell.length_a   1.000
_cell.length_b   1.000
_cell.length_c   1.000
_cell.angle_alpha   90.00
_cell.angle_beta   90.00
_cell.angle_gamma   90.00
#
_symmetry.space_group_name_H-M   'P 1'
#
loop_
_entity.id
_entity.type
_entity.pdbx_description
1 polymer ?
#
loop_
_entity_poly.entity_id
_entity_poly.type
_entity_poly.pdbx_seq_one_letter_code
_entity_poly.pdbx_strand_id
1 'polypeptide(L)'
;MQIAEHYAMPAHGHLGGYFQRVNDFNDKFDIRWGKIEFDVFFGVQANVKVVLKVYRDHGICETYLVDTDAFDIQWDRHKRSTRDFYIHPFSNNFGPINCVKFSFIIHLDEHSIASQNDYIFMDSHQAQDGHPQYRKITGEWSTPNAYRTYELNAAELQSDVDWYNHHFESLNLIPKFTKGQQYHPYHPKRFIHDHIDKVIRSKWENPGRLCTIKVSVDCIDDTDFVSHLVHASHQGVLVQCIVDWRKMTLTNSQNYARLKRARLELIGVFCTPQHHLIEVEPDMHTKFVIFND
;
A
#
# COMPACT_ATOMS: atom_id res chain seq x y z
N MET A 1 19.44 -16.10 -7.47
CA MET A 1 18.21 -15.36 -7.12
C MET A 1 18.04 -14.26 -8.15
N GLN A 2 16.89 -14.18 -8.79
CA GLN A 2 16.58 -13.14 -9.76
C GLN A 2 16.29 -11.84 -9.01
N ILE A 3 16.87 -10.72 -9.45
CA ILE A 3 16.67 -9.39 -8.86
C ILE A 3 16.03 -8.46 -9.89
N ALA A 4 15.21 -7.52 -9.43
CA ALA A 4 14.46 -6.63 -10.32
C ALA A 4 15.40 -5.76 -11.19
N GLU A 5 16.58 -5.44 -10.66
CA GLU A 5 17.61 -4.63 -11.32
C GLU A 5 18.13 -5.24 -12.63
N HIS A 6 17.96 -6.55 -12.85
CA HIS A 6 18.25 -7.17 -14.15
C HIS A 6 17.26 -6.76 -15.24
N TYR A 7 16.07 -6.29 -14.87
CA TYR A 7 14.98 -5.95 -15.79
C TYR A 7 14.74 -4.45 -15.87
N ALA A 8 14.93 -3.70 -14.78
CA ALA A 8 14.77 -2.26 -14.80
C ALA A 8 15.72 -1.55 -13.84
N MET A 9 16.10 -0.33 -14.18
CA MET A 9 16.89 0.55 -13.33
C MET A 9 16.18 1.90 -13.15
N PRO A 10 16.04 2.41 -11.91
CA PRO A 10 15.55 3.77 -11.71
C PRO A 10 16.56 4.77 -12.26
N ALA A 11 16.07 5.76 -13.02
CA ALA A 11 16.90 6.75 -13.69
C ALA A 11 16.78 8.13 -13.04
N HIS A 12 15.55 8.61 -12.87
CA HIS A 12 15.27 10.00 -12.49
C HIS A 12 14.15 10.09 -11.46
N GLY A 13 14.26 11.06 -10.56
CA GLY A 13 13.23 11.44 -9.59
C GLY A 13 12.95 12.93 -9.65
N HIS A 14 11.66 13.29 -9.67
CA HIS A 14 11.18 14.66 -9.68
C HIS A 14 10.25 14.88 -8.49
N LEU A 15 10.45 15.97 -7.75
CA LEU A 15 9.55 16.39 -6.69
C LEU A 15 9.11 17.83 -6.97
N GLY A 16 7.81 18.07 -7.11
CA GLY A 16 7.23 19.38 -7.36
C GLY A 16 7.33 20.33 -6.17
N GLY A 17 6.89 21.58 -6.36
CA GLY A 17 6.74 22.55 -5.26
C GLY A 17 5.54 22.22 -4.36
N TYR A 18 5.39 23.00 -3.29
CA TYR A 18 4.23 22.90 -2.41
C TYR A 18 2.94 23.32 -3.11
N PHE A 19 1.87 22.59 -2.83
CA PHE A 19 0.51 23.01 -3.13
C PHE A 19 -0.44 22.45 -2.06
N GLN A 20 -1.58 23.12 -1.90
CA GLN A 20 -2.52 22.80 -0.83
C GLN A 20 -3.61 21.83 -1.30
N ARG A 21 -3.93 20.85 -0.46
CA ARG A 21 -5.15 20.04 -0.54
C ARG A 21 -5.99 20.26 0.72
N VAL A 22 -7.30 20.10 0.56
CA VAL A 22 -8.27 20.18 1.64
C VAL A 22 -9.01 18.85 1.69
N ASN A 23 -9.17 18.28 2.89
CA ASN A 23 -9.93 17.05 3.06
C ASN A 23 -11.43 17.34 3.34
N ASP A 24 -12.23 16.27 3.48
CA ASP A 24 -13.66 16.35 3.76
C ASP A 24 -13.99 17.02 5.11
N PHE A 25 -13.01 17.12 6.02
CA PHE A 25 -13.12 17.81 7.32
C PHE A 25 -12.69 19.28 7.27
N ASN A 26 -12.37 19.80 6.06
CA ASN A 26 -11.85 21.15 5.83
C ASN A 26 -10.45 21.40 6.44
N ASP A 27 -9.72 20.33 6.79
CA ASP A 27 -8.31 20.41 7.17
C ASP A 27 -7.46 20.67 5.92
N LYS A 28 -6.46 21.55 6.07
CA LYS A 28 -5.53 21.92 5.01
C LYS A 28 -4.22 21.15 5.15
N PHE A 29 -3.72 20.64 4.03
CA PHE A 29 -2.47 19.90 3.93
C PHE A 29 -1.63 20.49 2.82
N ASP A 30 -0.40 20.89 3.12
CA ASP A 30 0.57 21.29 2.11
C ASP A 30 1.33 20.04 1.66
N ILE A 31 1.11 19.65 0.41
CA ILE A 31 1.67 18.43 -0.18
C ILE A 31 2.54 18.75 -1.39
N ARG A 32 3.30 17.75 -1.81
CA ARG A 32 4.18 17.84 -2.99
C ARG A 32 3.96 16.60 -3.84
N TRP A 33 3.83 16.78 -5.15
CA TRP A 33 3.73 15.66 -6.09
C TRP A 33 5.12 15.16 -6.45
N GLY A 34 5.26 13.86 -6.68
CA GLY A 34 6.50 13.21 -7.05
C GLY A 34 6.33 12.25 -8.21
N LYS A 35 7.42 12.01 -8.94
CA LYS A 35 7.49 11.11 -10.08
C LYS A 35 8.86 10.44 -10.18
N ILE A 36 8.89 9.14 -10.49
CA ILE A 36 10.12 8.36 -10.66
C ILE A 36 10.08 7.69 -12.04
N GLU A 37 11.18 7.79 -12.77
CA GLU A 37 11.36 7.17 -14.08
C GLU A 37 12.34 5.99 -14.03
N PHE A 38 12.08 5.00 -14.88
CA PHE A 38 12.83 3.76 -15.00
C PHE A 38 13.18 3.49 -16.46
N ASP A 39 14.41 3.05 -16.69
CA ASP A 39 14.80 2.36 -17.90
C ASP A 39 14.52 0.87 -17.72
N VAL A 40 13.77 0.25 -18.64
CA VAL A 40 13.38 -1.17 -18.59
C VAL A 40 14.03 -1.91 -19.76
N PHE A 41 14.84 -2.91 -19.44
CA PHE A 41 15.62 -3.74 -20.38
C PHE A 41 14.86 -5.01 -20.76
N PHE A 42 13.55 -4.88 -20.96
CA PHE A 42 12.67 -5.95 -21.38
C PHE A 42 11.51 -5.39 -22.20
N GLY A 43 10.82 -6.27 -22.93
CA GLY A 43 9.60 -5.93 -23.65
C GLY A 43 8.51 -5.38 -22.71
N VAL A 44 7.45 -4.81 -23.30
CA VAL A 44 6.37 -4.12 -22.57
C VAL A 44 5.64 -4.99 -21.55
N GLN A 45 5.75 -6.33 -21.64
CA GLN A 45 5.21 -7.25 -20.63
C GLN A 45 5.82 -7.06 -19.23
N ALA A 46 7.04 -6.53 -19.11
CA ALA A 46 7.63 -6.24 -17.80
C ALA A 46 6.98 -4.97 -17.20
N ASN A 47 6.15 -5.16 -16.19
CA ASN A 47 5.55 -4.06 -15.45
C ASN A 47 6.40 -3.69 -14.23
N VAL A 48 6.48 -2.41 -13.90
CA VAL A 48 7.15 -1.90 -12.69
C VAL A 48 6.09 -1.38 -11.72
N LYS A 49 6.13 -1.84 -10.47
CA LYS A 49 5.39 -1.23 -9.36
C LYS A 49 6.38 -0.65 -8.35
N VAL A 50 6.07 0.50 -7.78
CA VAL A 50 6.95 1.19 -6.82
C VAL A 50 6.38 1.09 -5.42
N VAL A 51 7.24 0.71 -4.48
CA VAL A 51 6.95 0.73 -3.03
C VAL A 51 7.67 1.93 -2.44
N LEU A 52 6.93 3.03 -2.24
CA LEU A 52 7.43 4.27 -1.67
C LEU A 52 7.47 4.15 -0.14
N LYS A 53 8.56 4.60 0.48
CA LYS A 53 8.80 4.54 1.92
C LYS A 53 9.16 5.93 2.44
N VAL A 54 8.25 6.54 3.20
CA VAL A 54 8.44 7.87 3.77
C VAL A 54 8.82 7.73 5.25
N TYR A 55 10.07 8.03 5.56
CA TYR A 55 10.60 7.93 6.92
C TYR A 55 10.41 9.25 7.67
N ARG A 56 10.00 9.14 8.93
CA ARG A 56 9.80 10.26 9.86
C ARG A 56 10.43 9.94 11.21
N ASP A 57 10.24 10.85 12.16
CA ASP A 57 10.73 10.67 13.53
C ASP A 57 10.08 9.47 14.24
N HIS A 58 10.71 9.07 15.35
CA HIS A 58 10.26 7.96 16.19
C HIS A 58 10.16 6.61 15.47
N GLY A 59 10.93 6.42 14.39
CA GLY A 59 10.98 5.17 13.64
C GLY A 59 9.71 4.88 12.83
N ILE A 60 8.96 5.92 12.48
CA ILE A 60 7.77 5.79 11.63
C ILE A 60 8.20 5.70 10.17
N CYS A 61 7.63 4.72 9.47
CA CYS A 61 7.76 4.55 8.04
C CYS A 61 6.35 4.41 7.45
N GLU A 62 5.96 5.35 6.59
CA GLU A 62 4.72 5.26 5.83
C GLU A 62 5.03 4.56 4.50
N THR A 63 4.30 3.50 4.19
CA THR A 63 4.51 2.71 2.98
C THR A 63 3.38 2.96 1.99
N TYR A 64 3.72 3.14 0.72
CA TYR A 64 2.75 3.35 -0.34
C TYR A 64 3.06 2.53 -1.58
N LEU A 65 2.02 2.15 -2.32
CA LEU A 65 2.15 1.50 -3.62
C LEU A 65 1.78 2.48 -4.73
N VAL A 66 2.66 2.61 -5.71
CA VAL A 66 2.49 3.50 -6.88
C VAL A 66 2.59 2.68 -8.16
N ASP A 67 1.60 2.83 -9.04
CA ASP A 67 1.61 2.27 -10.38
C ASP A 67 2.51 3.09 -11.31
N THR A 68 2.98 2.44 -12.38
CA THR A 68 3.73 3.08 -13.45
C THR A 68 3.06 2.88 -14.79
N ASP A 69 3.24 3.84 -15.70
CA ASP A 69 2.78 3.77 -17.08
C ASP A 69 4.01 3.68 -18.02
N ALA A 70 3.88 2.87 -19.08
CA ALA A 70 4.93 2.66 -20.06
C ALA A 70 4.98 3.78 -21.10
N PHE A 71 6.19 4.12 -21.56
CA PHE A 71 6.45 5.06 -22.65
C PHE A 71 7.75 4.70 -23.37
N ASP A 72 8.03 5.35 -24.50
CA ASP A 72 9.24 5.10 -25.31
C ASP A 72 9.46 3.60 -25.60
N ILE A 73 8.40 2.96 -26.11
CA ILE A 73 8.30 1.50 -26.23
C ILE A 73 9.05 1.02 -27.47
N GLN A 74 9.94 0.04 -27.26
CA GLN A 74 10.63 -0.72 -28.30
C GLN A 74 10.38 -2.22 -28.06
N TRP A 75 10.81 -3.07 -28.99
CA TRP A 75 10.50 -4.50 -28.94
C TRP A 75 11.18 -5.22 -27.75
N ASP A 76 12.38 -4.79 -27.35
CA ASP A 76 13.22 -5.38 -26.29
C ASP A 76 13.43 -4.48 -25.07
N ARG A 77 12.94 -3.24 -25.10
CA ARG A 77 13.12 -2.26 -24.03
C ARG A 77 12.02 -1.21 -24.06
N HIS A 78 11.80 -0.58 -22.92
CA HIS A 78 10.91 0.58 -22.82
C HIS A 78 11.30 1.41 -21.60
N LYS A 79 10.59 2.53 -21.39
CA LYS A 79 10.68 3.29 -20.15
C LYS A 79 9.37 3.20 -19.40
N ARG A 80 9.44 3.34 -18.07
CA ARG A 80 8.25 3.46 -17.24
C ARG A 80 8.37 4.65 -16.32
N SER A 81 7.27 5.34 -16.10
CA SER A 81 7.21 6.42 -15.15
C SER A 81 6.11 6.15 -14.16
N THR A 82 6.35 6.40 -12.88
CA THR A 82 5.26 6.37 -11.90
C THR A 82 4.16 7.34 -12.33
N ARG A 83 2.92 6.98 -12.06
CA ARG A 83 1.90 8.02 -11.93
C ARG A 83 2.28 8.96 -10.80
N ASP A 84 1.69 10.15 -10.80
CA ASP A 84 1.97 11.13 -9.75
C ASP A 84 1.62 10.52 -8.39
N PHE A 85 2.59 10.53 -7.48
CA PHE A 85 2.37 10.23 -6.08
C PHE A 85 2.55 11.50 -5.27
N TYR A 86 2.12 11.48 -4.01
CA TYR A 86 2.14 12.67 -3.17
C TYR A 86 2.83 12.39 -1.85
N ILE A 87 3.68 13.32 -1.41
CA ILE A 87 4.25 13.28 -0.08
C ILE A 87 3.71 14.45 0.73
N HIS A 88 3.46 14.20 2.01
CA HIS A 88 3.06 15.22 2.98
C HIS A 88 4.28 15.60 3.82
N PRO A 89 4.96 16.74 3.55
CA PRO A 89 6.27 17.00 4.15
C PRO A 89 6.26 17.13 5.67
N PHE A 90 5.15 17.58 6.26
CA PHE A 90 5.02 17.72 7.72
C PHE A 90 3.74 17.05 8.23
N SER A 91 3.87 15.99 9.03
CA SER A 91 2.72 15.34 9.68
C SER A 91 2.50 15.90 11.07
N ASN A 92 1.25 16.25 11.42
CA ASN A 92 0.91 16.69 12.78
C ASN A 92 1.22 15.64 13.86
N ASN A 93 1.16 14.35 13.50
CA ASN A 93 1.37 13.25 14.44
C ASN A 93 2.85 12.80 14.52
N PHE A 94 3.64 13.08 13.49
CA PHE A 94 4.96 12.46 13.28
C PHE A 94 6.06 13.42 12.85
N GLY A 95 5.77 14.71 12.74
CA GLY A 95 6.72 15.73 12.35
C GLY A 95 7.15 15.65 10.87
N PRO A 96 8.31 16.25 10.54
CA PRO A 96 8.79 16.35 9.17
C PRO A 96 9.26 15.01 8.60
N ILE A 97 9.44 14.97 7.27
CA ILE A 97 10.10 13.86 6.58
C ILE A 97 11.61 13.90 6.85
N ASN A 98 12.16 12.73 7.20
CA ASN A 98 13.60 12.50 7.37
C ASN A 98 14.24 12.07 6.04
N CYS A 99 13.59 11.17 5.31
CA CYS A 99 13.94 10.87 3.93
C CYS A 99 12.79 10.13 3.25
N VAL A 100 12.79 10.13 1.92
CA VAL A 100 11.92 9.32 1.10
C VAL A 100 12.79 8.34 0.34
N LYS A 101 12.54 7.05 0.55
CA LYS A 101 13.14 5.97 -0.21
C LYS A 101 12.09 5.23 -1.02
N PHE A 102 12.52 4.38 -1.93
CA PHE A 102 11.63 3.46 -2.62
C PHE A 102 12.35 2.17 -2.98
N SER A 103 11.60 1.09 -3.00
CA SER A 103 11.94 -0.11 -3.75
C SER A 103 10.98 -0.27 -4.92
N PHE A 104 11.28 -1.20 -5.82
CA PHE A 104 10.40 -1.51 -6.93
C PHE A 104 10.27 -3.02 -7.12
N ILE A 105 9.20 -3.40 -7.81
CA ILE A 105 8.85 -4.79 -8.10
C ILE A 105 8.64 -4.89 -9.60
N ILE A 106 9.30 -5.85 -10.22
CA ILE A 106 9.04 -6.24 -11.60
C ILE A 106 7.99 -7.33 -11.56
N HIS A 107 6.85 -7.08 -12.21
CA HIS A 107 5.86 -8.11 -12.46
C HIS A 107 6.01 -8.59 -13.91
N LEU A 108 6.35 -9.86 -14.08
CA LEU A 108 6.62 -10.49 -15.36
C LEU A 108 6.23 -11.96 -15.28
N ASP A 109 5.46 -12.45 -16.25
CA ASP A 109 5.05 -13.86 -16.36
C ASP A 109 4.48 -14.43 -15.04
N GLU A 110 3.52 -13.69 -14.44
CA GLU A 110 2.88 -14.03 -13.16
C GLU A 110 3.83 -14.06 -11.94
N HIS A 111 5.05 -13.57 -12.09
CA HIS A 111 6.03 -13.48 -11.01
C HIS A 111 6.33 -12.03 -10.64
N SER A 112 6.37 -11.77 -9.34
CA SER A 112 6.78 -10.49 -8.77
C SER A 112 8.19 -10.61 -8.21
N ILE A 113 9.13 -9.90 -8.82
CA ILE A 113 10.55 -9.91 -8.50
C ILE A 113 10.87 -8.58 -7.82
N ALA A 114 11.19 -8.62 -6.53
CA ALA A 114 11.54 -7.42 -5.76
C ALA A 114 12.95 -6.91 -6.10
N SER A 115 13.12 -5.59 -6.02
CA SER A 115 14.44 -4.95 -6.10
C SER A 115 15.31 -5.40 -4.94
N GLN A 116 16.61 -5.50 -5.20
CA GLN A 116 17.60 -5.80 -4.18
C GLN A 116 17.70 -4.66 -3.16
N ASN A 117 17.57 -3.42 -3.62
CA ASN A 117 17.79 -2.23 -2.79
C ASN A 117 16.57 -1.32 -2.67
N ASP A 118 16.55 -0.58 -1.56
CA ASP A 118 15.80 0.64 -1.34
C ASP A 118 16.69 1.82 -1.78
N TYR A 119 16.23 2.55 -2.80
CA TYR A 119 16.89 3.71 -3.39
C TYR A 119 16.41 4.98 -2.71
N ILE A 120 17.27 5.99 -2.63
CA ILE A 120 16.88 7.30 -2.12
C ILE A 120 16.20 8.12 -3.22
N PHE A 121 14.95 8.52 -2.97
CA PHE A 121 14.23 9.45 -3.84
C PHE A 121 14.59 10.89 -3.47
N MET A 122 14.46 11.25 -2.18
CA MET A 122 14.78 12.57 -1.65
C MET A 122 15.28 12.47 -0.20
N ASP A 123 16.27 13.27 0.17
CA ASP A 123 16.65 13.46 1.58
C ASP A 123 15.76 14.50 2.29
N SER A 124 15.99 14.69 3.59
CA SER A 124 15.23 15.64 4.43
C SER A 124 15.24 17.06 3.87
N HIS A 125 16.40 17.55 3.42
CA HIS A 125 16.54 18.91 2.90
C HIS A 125 15.73 19.07 1.61
N GLN A 126 15.90 18.14 0.66
CA GLN A 126 15.15 18.17 -0.60
C GLN A 126 13.64 18.04 -0.37
N ALA A 127 13.21 17.20 0.57
CA ALA A 127 11.79 17.00 0.87
C ALA A 127 11.13 18.23 1.50
N GLN A 128 11.89 19.05 2.24
CA GLN A 128 11.40 20.27 2.89
C GLN A 128 11.57 21.53 2.03
N ASP A 129 12.54 21.56 1.12
CA ASP A 129 12.77 22.68 0.21
C ASP A 129 11.57 22.87 -0.73
N GLY A 130 10.87 24.00 -0.61
CA GLY A 130 9.66 24.28 -1.37
C GLY A 130 9.84 24.45 -2.88
N HIS A 131 11.08 24.53 -3.35
CA HIS A 131 11.37 24.55 -4.78
C HIS A 131 11.31 23.15 -5.40
N PRO A 132 10.94 23.04 -6.69
CA PRO A 132 11.04 21.78 -7.42
C PRO A 132 12.43 21.17 -7.33
N GLN A 133 12.49 19.88 -7.00
CA GLN A 133 13.74 19.12 -6.88
C GLN A 133 13.85 18.10 -7.99
N TYR A 134 15.08 17.85 -8.39
CA TYR A 134 15.44 16.79 -9.31
C TYR A 134 16.57 15.96 -8.72
N ARG A 135 16.48 14.64 -8.88
CA ARG A 135 17.52 13.70 -8.47
C ARG A 135 17.76 12.70 -9.59
N LYS A 136 19.01 12.59 -10.05
CA LYS A 136 19.44 11.40 -10.80
C LYS A 136 19.54 10.26 -9.79
N ILE A 137 18.79 9.18 -10.01
CA ILE A 137 18.80 8.03 -9.09
C ILE A 137 20.03 7.17 -9.39
N THR A 138 20.77 6.84 -8.34
CA THR A 138 21.95 5.98 -8.39
C THR A 138 21.91 5.00 -7.22
N GLY A 139 22.85 4.06 -7.16
CA GLY A 139 23.01 3.17 -6.00
C GLY A 139 23.56 3.85 -4.74
N GLU A 140 23.91 5.15 -4.81
CA GLU A 140 24.44 5.89 -3.67
C GLU A 140 23.39 6.00 -2.56
N TRP A 141 23.79 5.73 -1.31
CA TRP A 141 22.91 5.70 -0.14
C TRP A 141 21.79 4.66 -0.17
N SER A 142 21.84 3.75 -1.14
CA SER A 142 20.90 2.62 -1.19
C SER A 142 21.12 1.69 -0.01
N THR A 143 20.02 1.11 0.48
CA THR A 143 20.03 0.15 1.59
C THR A 143 19.36 -1.14 1.15
N PRO A 144 19.68 -2.31 1.75
CA PRO A 144 19.01 -3.56 1.38
C PRO A 144 17.49 -3.45 1.51
N ASN A 145 16.76 -3.84 0.47
CA ASN A 145 15.31 -3.90 0.50
C ASN A 145 14.86 -5.17 1.23
N ALA A 146 14.03 -5.01 2.26
CA ALA A 146 13.42 -6.11 3.01
C ALA A 146 12.01 -6.49 2.51
N TYR A 147 11.41 -5.71 1.61
CA TYR A 147 10.08 -5.99 1.08
C TYR A 147 10.10 -7.22 0.17
N ARG A 148 9.22 -8.19 0.43
CA ARG A 148 9.13 -9.44 -0.33
C ARG A 148 7.70 -9.69 -0.74
N THR A 149 7.55 -10.23 -1.94
CA THR A 149 6.29 -10.68 -2.51
C THR A 149 6.15 -12.18 -2.32
N TYR A 150 4.92 -12.64 -2.22
CA TYR A 150 4.56 -14.05 -2.19
C TYR A 150 3.51 -14.26 -3.28
N GLU A 151 3.82 -15.11 -4.25
CA GLU A 151 2.87 -15.45 -5.30
C GLU A 151 1.83 -16.43 -4.78
N LEU A 152 0.60 -16.25 -5.27
CA LEU A 152 -0.46 -17.24 -5.13
C LEU A 152 -0.54 -18.04 -6.43
N ASN A 153 -0.95 -19.30 -6.32
CA ASN A 153 -1.11 -20.14 -7.50
C ASN A 153 -2.38 -19.71 -8.27
N ALA A 154 -2.20 -19.08 -9.43
CA ALA A 154 -3.30 -18.61 -10.26
C ALA A 154 -4.23 -19.75 -10.71
N ALA A 155 -3.69 -20.95 -10.95
CA ALA A 155 -4.50 -22.11 -11.33
C ALA A 155 -5.34 -22.65 -10.17
N GLU A 156 -4.85 -22.60 -8.94
CA GLU A 156 -5.66 -22.92 -7.75
C GLU A 156 -6.79 -21.92 -7.60
N LEU A 157 -6.49 -20.62 -7.69
CA LEU A 157 -7.50 -19.57 -7.61
C LEU A 157 -8.59 -19.73 -8.70
N GLN A 158 -8.18 -20.01 -9.94
CA GLN A 158 -9.11 -20.24 -11.04
C GLN A 158 -9.94 -21.51 -10.82
N SER A 159 -9.32 -22.59 -10.35
CA SER A 159 -10.02 -23.84 -10.02
C SER A 159 -11.07 -23.64 -8.93
N ASP A 160 -10.75 -22.86 -7.89
CA ASP A 160 -11.69 -22.54 -6.82
C ASP A 160 -12.87 -21.72 -7.36
N VAL A 161 -12.60 -20.72 -8.20
CA VAL A 161 -13.65 -19.93 -8.89
C VAL A 161 -14.53 -20.81 -9.76
N ASP A 162 -13.95 -21.67 -10.58
CA ASP A 162 -14.69 -22.59 -11.45
C ASP A 162 -15.54 -23.57 -10.64
N TRP A 163 -15.03 -24.04 -9.50
CA TRP A 163 -15.79 -24.89 -8.60
C TRP A 163 -16.96 -24.13 -7.95
N TYR A 164 -16.73 -22.92 -7.42
CA TYR A 164 -17.78 -22.10 -6.81
C TYR A 164 -18.88 -21.69 -7.79
N ASN A 165 -18.53 -21.48 -9.07
CA ASN A 165 -19.51 -21.19 -10.13
C ASN A 165 -20.56 -22.31 -10.30
N HIS A 166 -20.23 -23.54 -9.88
CA HIS A 166 -21.14 -24.69 -9.93
C HIS A 166 -21.70 -25.10 -8.55
N HIS A 167 -21.20 -24.50 -7.45
CA HIS A 167 -21.54 -24.88 -6.08
C HIS A 167 -21.77 -23.63 -5.21
N PHE A 168 -22.59 -22.69 -5.67
CA PHE A 168 -22.76 -21.40 -4.99
C PHE A 168 -23.20 -21.53 -3.51
N GLU A 169 -23.95 -22.58 -3.18
CA GLU A 169 -24.38 -22.90 -1.81
C GLU A 169 -23.21 -23.17 -0.84
N SER A 170 -22.05 -23.61 -1.34
CA SER A 170 -20.88 -23.89 -0.51
C SER A 170 -20.27 -22.62 0.09
N LEU A 171 -20.55 -21.45 -0.49
CA LEU A 171 -20.06 -20.17 -0.01
C LEU A 171 -20.64 -19.82 1.37
N ASN A 172 -21.72 -20.48 1.79
CA ASN A 172 -22.37 -20.27 3.09
C ASN A 172 -22.57 -18.78 3.40
N LEU A 173 -23.02 -18.00 2.40
CA LEU A 173 -23.09 -16.54 2.49
C LEU A 173 -24.09 -16.10 3.57
N ILE A 174 -23.62 -15.25 4.49
CA ILE A 174 -24.45 -14.64 5.53
C ILE A 174 -24.56 -13.15 5.24
N PRO A 175 -25.75 -12.65 4.82
CA PRO A 175 -25.92 -11.23 4.56
C PRO A 175 -25.76 -10.42 5.85
N LYS A 176 -25.03 -9.30 5.74
CA LYS A 176 -24.83 -8.32 6.80
C LYS A 176 -25.21 -6.93 6.30
N PHE A 177 -25.74 -6.10 7.19
CA PHE A 177 -26.23 -4.76 6.88
C PHE A 177 -25.48 -3.73 7.73
N THR A 178 -24.84 -2.76 7.06
CA THR A 178 -24.00 -1.73 7.70
C THR A 178 -24.80 -0.58 8.30
N LYS A 179 -26.07 -0.41 7.90
CA LYS A 179 -26.97 0.61 8.47
C LYS A 179 -27.73 0.04 9.67
N GLY A 180 -27.69 0.74 10.81
CA GLY A 180 -28.48 0.40 12.00
C GLY A 180 -27.66 0.36 13.28
N GLN A 181 -28.19 -0.34 14.29
CA GLN A 181 -27.56 -0.49 15.59
C GLN A 181 -26.38 -1.46 15.51
N GLN A 182 -25.19 -1.04 15.97
CA GLN A 182 -23.96 -1.84 15.84
C GLN A 182 -23.98 -3.19 16.58
N TYR A 183 -24.83 -3.31 17.60
CA TYR A 183 -25.02 -4.53 18.40
C TYR A 183 -26.05 -5.50 17.79
N HIS A 184 -26.73 -5.13 16.70
CA HIS A 184 -27.70 -6.00 16.05
C HIS A 184 -27.00 -7.22 15.41
N PRO A 185 -27.56 -8.46 15.47
CA PRO A 185 -26.90 -9.66 14.93
C PRO A 185 -26.53 -9.61 13.44
N TYR A 186 -27.27 -8.81 12.66
CA TYR A 186 -26.98 -8.61 11.23
C TYR A 186 -26.04 -7.43 10.93
N HIS A 187 -25.63 -6.66 11.94
CA HIS A 187 -24.58 -5.66 11.76
C HIS A 187 -23.21 -6.37 11.68
N PRO A 188 -22.32 -6.01 10.75
CA PRO A 188 -21.08 -6.75 10.53
C PRO A 188 -20.04 -6.57 11.63
N LYS A 189 -20.13 -5.51 12.45
CA LYS A 189 -19.10 -5.19 13.46
C LYS A 189 -18.80 -6.37 14.38
N ARG A 190 -19.79 -6.89 15.11
CA ARG A 190 -19.57 -8.07 15.98
C ARG A 190 -19.05 -9.26 15.19
N PHE A 191 -19.61 -9.53 14.00
CA PHE A 191 -19.17 -10.64 13.16
C PHE A 191 -17.68 -10.54 12.80
N ILE A 192 -17.20 -9.36 12.41
CA ILE A 192 -15.79 -9.09 12.12
C ILE A 192 -14.93 -9.32 13.37
N HIS A 193 -15.32 -8.78 14.51
CA HIS A 193 -14.58 -8.96 15.77
C HIS A 193 -14.51 -10.43 16.18
N ASP A 194 -15.61 -11.19 16.08
CA ASP A 194 -15.63 -12.62 16.38
C ASP A 194 -14.67 -13.41 15.45
N HIS A 195 -14.46 -12.97 14.20
CA HIS A 195 -13.49 -13.61 13.29
C HIS A 195 -12.04 -13.25 13.63
N ILE A 196 -11.76 -12.03 14.07
CA ILE A 196 -10.44 -11.67 14.60
C ILE A 196 -10.10 -12.55 15.81
N ASP A 197 -11.05 -12.72 16.75
CA ASP A 197 -10.86 -13.57 17.93
C ASP A 197 -10.58 -15.04 17.56
N LYS A 198 -11.24 -15.56 16.52
CA LYS A 198 -10.97 -16.91 16.00
C LYS A 198 -9.55 -17.03 15.45
N VAL A 199 -9.08 -16.03 14.70
CA VAL A 199 -7.71 -16.05 14.15
C VAL A 199 -6.67 -15.98 15.28
N ILE A 200 -6.89 -15.13 16.29
CA ILE A 200 -6.03 -15.04 17.48
C ILE A 200 -5.97 -16.39 18.19
N ARG A 201 -7.13 -17.02 18.43
CA ARG A 201 -7.21 -18.34 19.07
C ARG A 201 -6.47 -19.39 18.25
N SER A 202 -6.65 -19.41 16.93
CA SER A 202 -5.95 -20.34 16.04
C SER A 202 -4.43 -20.18 16.16
N LYS A 203 -3.94 -18.95 16.29
CA LYS A 203 -2.52 -18.66 16.51
C LYS A 203 -2.02 -19.15 17.87
N TRP A 204 -2.81 -19.02 18.93
CA TRP A 204 -2.46 -19.56 20.25
C TRP A 204 -2.44 -21.08 20.28
N GLU A 205 -3.44 -21.72 19.68
CA GLU A 205 -3.54 -23.18 19.59
C GLU A 205 -2.43 -23.77 18.70
N ASN A 206 -1.97 -23.03 17.69
CA ASN A 206 -0.94 -23.46 16.75
C ASN A 206 0.13 -22.37 16.54
N PRO A 207 1.08 -22.17 17.48
CA PRO A 207 2.04 -21.07 17.42
C PRO A 207 2.91 -21.05 16.16
N GLY A 208 3.20 -22.22 15.57
CA GLY A 208 3.96 -22.34 14.32
C GLY A 208 3.17 -22.03 13.04
N ARG A 209 1.83 -21.98 13.09
CA ARG A 209 0.99 -21.71 11.92
C ARG A 209 1.07 -20.22 11.55
N LEU A 210 1.15 -19.95 10.24
CA LEU A 210 0.92 -18.62 9.70
C LEU A 210 -0.58 -18.30 9.83
N CYS A 211 -0.90 -17.27 10.62
CA CYS A 211 -2.25 -16.76 10.76
C CYS A 211 -2.25 -15.33 10.26
N THR A 212 -3.19 -14.98 9.37
CA THR A 212 -3.20 -13.68 8.72
C THR A 212 -4.56 -13.01 8.79
N ILE A 213 -4.56 -11.68 8.83
CA ILE A 213 -5.74 -10.84 8.62
C ILE A 213 -5.35 -9.84 7.54
N LYS A 214 -6.03 -9.88 6.40
CA LYS A 214 -5.80 -8.94 5.29
C LYS A 214 -7.04 -8.06 5.14
N VAL A 215 -6.85 -6.76 5.27
CA VAL A 215 -7.91 -5.75 5.16
C VAL A 215 -7.62 -4.92 3.92
N SER A 216 -8.59 -4.80 3.02
CA SER A 216 -8.57 -3.83 1.92
C SER A 216 -9.85 -3.02 1.98
N VAL A 217 -9.78 -1.74 2.36
CA VAL A 217 -10.94 -0.83 2.44
C VAL A 217 -10.48 0.61 2.23
N ASP A 218 -11.33 1.46 1.64
CA ASP A 218 -11.03 2.89 1.43
C ASP A 218 -10.47 3.60 2.68
N CYS A 219 -11.08 3.34 3.84
CA CYS A 219 -10.70 3.95 5.11
C CYS A 219 -10.84 2.98 6.29
N ILE A 220 -9.82 2.97 7.17
CA ILE A 220 -9.84 2.27 8.46
C ILE A 220 -9.76 3.31 9.59
N ASP A 221 -10.92 3.84 10.00
CA ASP A 221 -11.02 4.84 11.07
C ASP A 221 -12.10 4.52 12.13
N ASP A 222 -12.36 3.23 12.36
CA ASP A 222 -13.14 2.76 13.51
C ASP A 222 -12.19 2.34 14.65
N THR A 223 -12.36 2.98 15.81
CA THR A 223 -11.46 2.79 16.97
C THR A 223 -11.46 1.36 17.50
N ASP A 224 -12.61 0.68 17.50
CA ASP A 224 -12.72 -0.69 18.03
C ASP A 224 -12.00 -1.65 17.09
N PHE A 225 -12.24 -1.53 15.78
CA PHE A 225 -11.62 -2.36 14.76
C PHE A 225 -10.10 -2.17 14.77
N VAL A 226 -9.60 -0.93 14.79
CA VAL A 226 -8.17 -0.61 14.86
C VAL A 226 -7.54 -1.17 16.12
N SER A 227 -8.18 -1.01 17.27
CA SER A 227 -7.69 -1.58 18.53
C SER A 227 -7.58 -3.10 18.46
N HIS A 228 -8.55 -3.76 17.82
CA HIS A 228 -8.57 -5.21 17.70
C HIS A 228 -7.50 -5.73 16.72
N LEU A 229 -7.27 -5.03 15.60
CA LEU A 229 -6.19 -5.35 14.65
C LEU A 229 -4.81 -5.22 15.30
N VAL A 230 -4.58 -4.14 16.04
CA VAL A 230 -3.33 -3.95 16.81
C VAL A 230 -3.17 -5.06 17.86
N HIS A 231 -4.24 -5.40 18.57
CA HIS A 231 -4.21 -6.50 19.53
C HIS A 231 -3.87 -7.83 18.85
N ALA A 232 -4.51 -8.18 17.73
CA ALA A 232 -4.24 -9.40 16.98
C ALA A 232 -2.77 -9.50 16.56
N SER A 233 -2.18 -8.40 16.10
CA SER A 233 -0.75 -8.36 15.76
C SER A 233 0.15 -8.58 16.96
N HIS A 234 -0.17 -7.99 18.12
CA HIS A 234 0.55 -8.28 19.36
C HIS A 234 0.42 -9.75 19.81
N GLN A 235 -0.62 -10.46 19.36
CA GLN A 235 -0.76 -11.92 19.55
C GLN A 235 -0.03 -12.76 18.49
N GLY A 236 0.76 -12.13 17.61
CA GLY A 236 1.56 -12.81 16.59
C GLY A 236 0.81 -13.11 15.29
N VAL A 237 -0.40 -12.57 15.09
CA VAL A 237 -1.12 -12.63 13.81
C VAL A 237 -0.49 -11.64 12.83
N LEU A 238 -0.27 -12.04 11.58
CA LEU A 238 0.22 -11.13 10.54
C LEU A 238 -0.94 -10.32 9.99
N VAL A 239 -0.93 -9.00 10.25
CA VAL A 239 -1.99 -8.09 9.86
C VAL A 239 -1.51 -7.16 8.76
N GLN A 240 -2.20 -7.19 7.63
CA GLN A 240 -1.97 -6.31 6.49
C GLN A 240 -3.22 -5.43 6.26
N CYS A 241 -3.01 -4.13 6.10
CA CYS A 241 -4.04 -3.13 5.84
C CYS A 241 -3.68 -2.35 4.58
N ILE A 242 -4.51 -2.47 3.55
CA ILE A 242 -4.40 -1.75 2.29
C ILE A 242 -5.53 -0.71 2.28
N VAL A 243 -5.18 0.55 2.11
CA VAL A 243 -6.12 1.69 2.22
C VAL A 243 -5.86 2.73 1.15
N ASP A 244 -6.81 3.65 0.93
CA ASP A 244 -6.55 4.83 0.09
C ASP A 244 -5.52 5.74 0.79
N TRP A 245 -4.50 6.18 0.03
CA TRP A 245 -3.42 6.99 0.56
C TRP A 245 -3.91 8.32 1.17
N ARG A 246 -4.97 8.93 0.64
CA ARG A 246 -5.53 10.19 1.15
C ARG A 246 -6.13 9.97 2.52
N LYS A 247 -6.86 8.88 2.72
CA LYS A 247 -7.44 8.55 4.03
C LYS A 247 -6.34 8.25 5.04
N MET A 248 -5.26 7.58 4.63
CA MET A 248 -4.12 7.27 5.49
C MET A 248 -3.25 8.49 5.88
N THR A 249 -3.12 9.47 4.98
CA THR A 249 -2.10 10.53 5.08
C THR A 249 -2.69 11.93 5.21
N LEU A 250 -3.84 12.20 4.57
CA LEU A 250 -4.54 13.47 4.60
C LEU A 250 -5.72 13.45 5.59
N THR A 251 -5.54 12.71 6.67
CA THR A 251 -6.39 12.76 7.86
C THR A 251 -5.50 12.94 9.09
N ASN A 252 -5.96 13.72 10.05
CA ASN A 252 -5.31 13.85 11.35
C ASN A 252 -5.73 12.71 12.32
N SER A 253 -6.17 11.57 11.79
CA SER A 253 -6.75 10.48 12.59
C SER A 253 -5.72 9.83 13.52
N GLN A 254 -6.10 9.71 14.79
CA GLN A 254 -5.32 8.98 15.78
C GLN A 254 -5.32 7.47 15.54
N ASN A 255 -6.33 6.93 14.83
CA ASN A 255 -6.36 5.50 14.50
C ASN A 255 -5.27 5.14 13.50
N TYR A 256 -5.10 5.91 12.42
CA TYR A 256 -3.96 5.73 11.51
C TYR A 256 -2.63 5.95 12.23
N ALA A 257 -2.58 6.90 13.17
CA ALA A 257 -1.36 7.09 13.95
C ALA A 257 -1.01 5.86 14.79
N ARG A 258 -2.01 5.19 15.39
CA ARG A 258 -1.85 3.94 16.14
C ARG A 258 -1.42 2.78 15.23
N LEU A 259 -2.03 2.62 14.06
CA LEU A 259 -1.66 1.59 13.09
C LEU A 259 -0.19 1.73 12.66
N LYS A 260 0.25 2.95 12.31
CA LYS A 260 1.65 3.26 11.94
C LYS A 260 2.63 2.95 13.08
N ARG A 261 2.28 3.30 14.33
CA ARG A 261 3.11 3.01 15.52
C ARG A 261 3.17 1.52 15.85
N ALA A 262 2.10 0.77 15.59
CA ALA A 262 2.04 -0.68 15.83
C ALA A 262 2.90 -1.49 14.84
N ARG A 263 3.44 -0.87 13.79
CA ARG A 263 4.29 -1.51 12.76
C ARG A 263 3.61 -2.69 12.07
N LEU A 264 2.29 -2.61 11.93
CA LEU A 264 1.50 -3.46 11.05
C LEU A 264 1.89 -3.14 9.60
N GLU A 265 1.64 -4.06 8.67
CA GLU A 265 1.82 -3.76 7.25
C GLU A 265 0.67 -2.88 6.76
N LEU A 266 0.80 -1.56 6.95
CA LEU A 266 -0.15 -0.56 6.47
C LEU A 266 0.37 0.07 5.17
N ILE A 267 -0.37 -0.12 4.08
CA ILE A 267 -0.02 0.32 2.73
C ILE A 267 -1.09 1.28 2.20
N GLY A 268 -0.67 2.51 1.87
CA GLY A 268 -1.51 3.46 1.13
C GLY A 268 -1.37 3.25 -0.37
N VAL A 269 -2.47 3.03 -1.08
CA VAL A 269 -2.45 2.86 -2.55
C VAL A 269 -2.74 4.19 -3.21
N PHE A 270 -1.87 4.61 -4.14
CA PHE A 270 -2.13 5.77 -5.00
C PHE A 270 -3.05 5.38 -6.15
N CYS A 271 -4.33 5.72 -6.03
CA CYS A 271 -5.26 5.71 -7.14
C CYS A 271 -5.19 7.06 -7.85
N THR A 272 -4.48 7.12 -8.99
CA THR A 272 -4.44 8.30 -9.86
C THR A 272 -5.19 8.04 -11.16
N PRO A 273 -5.98 9.03 -11.63
CA PRO A 273 -6.74 8.86 -12.86
C PRO A 273 -5.79 8.78 -14.05
N GLN A 274 -6.00 7.80 -14.92
CA GLN A 274 -5.24 7.68 -16.17
C GLN A 274 -5.60 8.77 -17.19
N HIS A 275 -6.80 9.36 -17.08
CA HIS A 275 -7.30 10.34 -18.03
C HIS A 275 -7.74 11.62 -17.33
N HIS A 276 -7.32 12.77 -17.84
CA HIS A 276 -7.63 14.10 -17.34
C HIS A 276 -9.12 14.49 -17.42
N LEU A 277 -9.97 13.66 -18.03
CA LEU A 277 -11.43 13.86 -18.12
C LEU A 277 -12.18 13.12 -17.01
N ILE A 278 -11.47 12.34 -16.20
CA ILE A 278 -12.03 11.73 -15.00
C ILE A 278 -12.20 12.86 -13.98
N GLU A 279 -13.41 13.40 -13.89
CA GLU A 279 -13.76 14.54 -13.04
C GLU A 279 -13.67 14.20 -11.53
N VAL A 280 -13.78 12.92 -11.18
CA VAL A 280 -13.70 12.43 -9.79
C VAL A 280 -12.41 11.65 -9.60
N GLU A 281 -11.53 12.14 -8.71
CA GLU A 281 -10.30 11.41 -8.39
C GLU A 281 -10.63 9.97 -7.95
N PRO A 282 -10.06 8.94 -8.62
CA PRO A 282 -10.38 7.56 -8.33
C PRO A 282 -10.07 7.24 -6.86
N ASP A 283 -11.00 6.55 -6.20
CA ASP A 283 -10.87 6.08 -4.82
C ASP A 283 -10.77 4.55 -4.81
N MET A 284 -10.22 4.01 -3.72
CA MET A 284 -10.12 2.58 -3.53
C MET A 284 -11.50 1.98 -3.20
N HIS A 285 -12.21 1.52 -4.24
CA HIS A 285 -13.57 0.99 -4.09
C HIS A 285 -13.62 -0.48 -3.63
N THR A 286 -12.53 -1.23 -3.79
CA THR A 286 -12.45 -2.63 -3.34
C THR A 286 -12.48 -2.70 -1.82
N LYS A 287 -13.40 -3.49 -1.29
CA LYS A 287 -13.64 -3.63 0.16
C LYS A 287 -13.77 -5.09 0.54
N PHE A 288 -12.78 -5.64 1.23
CA PHE A 288 -12.82 -6.99 1.77
C PHE A 288 -11.97 -7.11 3.04
N VAL A 289 -12.30 -8.12 3.85
CA VAL A 289 -11.46 -8.61 4.94
C VAL A 289 -11.34 -10.11 4.79
N ILE A 290 -10.11 -10.61 4.78
CA ILE A 290 -9.79 -12.04 4.71
C ILE A 290 -9.20 -12.43 6.06
N PHE A 291 -9.71 -13.52 6.63
CA PHE A 291 -9.29 -14.08 7.92
C PHE A 291 -8.72 -15.47 7.68
N ASN A 292 -7.40 -15.62 7.80
CA ASN A 292 -6.66 -16.83 7.40
C ASN A 292 -6.92 -17.23 5.93
N ASP A 293 -6.35 -18.38 5.56
CA ASP A 293 -6.72 -19.17 4.39
C ASP A 293 -7.81 -20.18 4.77
#